data_AF-X0WWQ0-F1
#
_entry.id   AF-X0WWQ0-F1
#
_cell.length_a   1.000
_cell.length_b   1.000
_cell.length_c   1.000
_cell.angle_alpha   90.00
_cell.angle_beta   90.00
_cell.angle_gamma   90.00
#
_symmetry.space_group_name_H-M   'P 1'
#
loop_
_entity.id
_entity.type
_entity.pdbx_description
1 polymer ?
#
loop_
_entity_poly.entity_id
_entity_poly.type
_entity_poly.pdbx_seq_one_letter_code
_entity_poly.pdbx_strand_id
1 'polypeptide(L)'
;MKHEDLTEEYFMPGDWLEIANKILKDRGTVLVLGATDTGKSICTLLFANFWAKYGRKVGIVDIDIGQSDLGPPTTMGMALINKPINSLKEFSTDNLYFVGSTSPLNYFL
;
A
#
# COMPACT_ATOMS: atom_id res chain seq x y z
N MET A 1 -1.25 -13.60 -34.31
CA MET A 1 -1.77 -12.22 -34.26
C MET A 1 -2.03 -11.89 -32.79
N LYS A 2 -1.11 -11.11 -32.21
CA LYS A 2 -1.08 -10.49 -30.87
C LYS A 2 -1.23 -11.41 -29.63
N HIS A 3 -0.11 -12.03 -29.27
CA HIS A 3 0.22 -12.37 -27.88
C HIS A 3 1.05 -11.21 -27.32
N GLU A 4 0.40 -10.10 -26.98
CA GLU A 4 0.99 -8.99 -26.23
C GLU A 4 0.12 -8.80 -25.00
N ASP A 5 0.68 -9.19 -23.84
CA ASP A 5 0.52 -8.58 -22.50
C ASP A 5 1.18 -9.49 -21.45
N LEU A 6 2.43 -9.89 -21.74
CA LEU A 6 3.35 -10.49 -20.78
C LEU A 6 4.20 -9.38 -20.14
N THR A 7 3.60 -8.27 -19.71
CA THR A 7 4.27 -7.33 -18.83
C THR A 7 4.35 -7.93 -17.42
N GLU A 8 5.44 -8.67 -17.23
CA GLU A 8 6.33 -8.50 -16.08
C GLU A 8 5.72 -8.82 -14.70
N GLU A 9 5.92 -10.08 -14.32
CA GLU A 9 6.05 -10.56 -12.95
C GLU A 9 6.64 -9.46 -12.04
N TYR A 10 5.86 -8.94 -11.07
CA TYR A 10 6.29 -7.83 -10.19
C TYR A 10 7.74 -8.03 -9.75
N PHE A 11 8.65 -7.18 -10.21
CA PHE A 11 10.02 -7.18 -9.71
C PHE A 11 9.96 -6.84 -8.22
N MET A 12 10.21 -7.84 -7.38
CA MET A 12 10.38 -7.68 -5.94
C MET A 12 11.88 -7.53 -5.67
N PRO A 13 12.36 -6.34 -5.25
CA PRO A 13 13.78 -6.12 -5.00
C PRO A 13 14.33 -7.00 -3.87
N GLY A 14 15.48 -7.62 -4.11
CA GLY A 14 16.23 -8.37 -3.09
C GLY A 14 15.36 -9.39 -2.34
N ASP A 15 15.31 -9.21 -1.04
CA ASP A 15 14.72 -10.13 -0.06
C ASP A 15 13.19 -9.98 0.06
N TRP A 16 12.59 -9.04 -0.67
CA TRP A 16 11.17 -8.69 -0.54
C TRP A 16 10.23 -9.83 -0.86
N LEU A 17 10.57 -10.65 -1.87
CA LEU A 17 9.78 -11.82 -2.22
C LEU A 17 9.72 -12.84 -1.08
N GLU A 18 10.85 -13.06 -0.39
CA GLU A 18 10.90 -13.98 0.75
C GLU A 18 10.04 -13.45 1.91
N ILE A 19 10.17 -12.15 2.22
CA ILE A 19 9.38 -11.47 3.26
C ILE A 19 7.88 -11.55 2.95
N ALA A 20 7.49 -11.22 1.72
CA ALA A 20 6.10 -11.27 1.27
C ALA A 20 5.52 -12.69 1.38
N ASN A 21 6.30 -13.71 1.02
CA ASN A 21 5.91 -15.12 1.17
C ASN A 21 5.78 -15.54 2.64
N LYS A 22 6.69 -15.10 3.51
CA LYS A 22 6.62 -15.39 4.95
C LYS A 22 5.35 -14.81 5.58
N ILE A 23 5.05 -13.55 5.28
CA ILE A 23 3.82 -12.89 5.76
C ILE A 23 2.58 -13.51 5.15
N LEU A 24 2.62 -13.93 3.88
CA LEU A 24 1.48 -14.57 3.21
C LEU A 24 1.05 -15.87 3.89
N LYS A 25 1.99 -16.64 4.46
CA LYS A 25 1.69 -17.88 5.19
C LYS A 25 0.89 -17.61 6.46
N ASP A 26 1.18 -16.49 7.12
CA ASP A 26 0.49 -16.05 8.34
C ASP A 26 -0.59 -15.00 8.04
N ARG A 27 -1.20 -14.45 9.09
CA ARG A 27 -1.98 -13.20 9.04
C ARG A 27 -1.35 -12.21 10.01
N GLY A 28 -1.35 -10.93 9.67
CA GLY A 28 -0.77 -9.92 10.54
C GLY A 28 -0.94 -8.50 10.03
N THR A 29 -0.44 -7.56 10.84
CA THR A 29 -0.33 -6.15 10.48
C THR A 29 1.12 -5.85 10.12
N VAL A 30 1.32 -5.13 9.02
CA VAL A 30 2.65 -4.74 8.53
C VAL A 30 2.74 -3.22 8.57
N LEU A 31 3.75 -2.72 9.27
CA LEU A 31 4.08 -1.29 9.29
C LEU A 31 5.32 -1.07 8.43
N VAL A 32 5.19 -0.26 7.38
CA VAL A 32 6.29 0.08 6.47
C VAL A 32 6.90 1.41 6.89
N LEU A 33 8.16 1.38 7.36
CA LEU A 33 8.88 2.56 7.85
C LEU A 33 10.13 2.83 7.01
N GLY A 34 10.51 4.10 6.93
CA GLY A 34 11.66 4.55 6.15
C GLY A 34 11.63 6.06 5.90
N ALA A 35 12.79 6.64 5.59
CA ALA A 35 12.90 8.06 5.26
C ALA A 35 12.08 8.44 4.01
N THR A 36 11.87 9.73 3.78
CA THR A 36 11.22 10.24 2.55
C THR A 36 11.89 9.68 1.30
N ASP A 37 11.10 9.32 0.28
CA ASP A 37 11.56 8.82 -1.02
C ASP A 37 12.42 7.54 -1.01
N THR A 38 12.30 6.71 0.04
CA THR A 38 12.98 5.40 0.13
C THR A 38 12.20 4.22 -0.48
N GLY A 39 11.09 4.49 -1.17
CA GLY A 39 10.28 3.46 -1.83
C GLY A 39 9.21 2.79 -0.97
N LYS A 40 8.81 3.40 0.16
CA LYS A 40 7.75 2.87 1.04
C LYS A 40 6.43 2.59 0.31
N SER A 41 5.93 3.57 -0.45
CA SER A 41 4.66 3.43 -1.20
C SER A 41 4.74 2.31 -2.22
N ILE A 42 5.90 2.14 -2.88
CA ILE A 42 6.16 1.05 -3.81
C ILE A 42 6.16 -0.30 -3.07
N CYS A 43 6.84 -0.40 -1.93
CA CYS A 43 6.84 -1.60 -1.08
C CYS A 43 5.42 -2.01 -0.70
N THR A 44 4.62 -1.07 -0.19
CA THR A 44 3.22 -1.28 0.19
C THR A 44 2.39 -1.79 -0.99
N LEU A 45 2.51 -1.15 -2.15
CA LEU A 45 1.78 -1.52 -3.37
C LEU A 45 2.15 -2.93 -3.86
N LEU A 46 3.45 -3.23 -3.94
CA LEU A 46 3.94 -4.53 -4.39
C LEU A 46 3.48 -5.65 -3.47
N PHE A 47 3.56 -5.46 -2.16
CA PHE A 47 3.15 -6.47 -1.17
C PHE A 47 1.64 -6.70 -1.24
N ALA A 48 0.85 -5.62 -1.31
CA ALA A 48 -0.60 -5.72 -1.45
C ALA A 48 -1.01 -6.46 -2.72
N ASN A 49 -0.41 -6.11 -3.87
CA ASN A 49 -0.66 -6.78 -5.14
C ASN A 49 -0.29 -8.26 -5.11
N PHE A 50 0.88 -8.57 -4.54
CA PHE A 50 1.34 -9.93 -4.36
C PHE A 50 0.33 -10.74 -3.53
N TRP A 51 -0.05 -10.27 -2.35
CA TRP A 51 -1.00 -11.00 -1.50
C TRP A 51 -2.41 -11.08 -2.09
N ALA A 52 -2.88 -10.03 -2.77
CA ALA A 52 -4.17 -10.02 -3.47
C ALA A 52 -4.21 -11.07 -4.59
N LYS A 53 -3.11 -11.20 -5.36
CA LYS A 53 -2.96 -12.25 -6.38
C LYS A 53 -3.08 -13.67 -5.78
N TYR A 54 -2.64 -13.86 -4.54
CA TYR A 54 -2.79 -15.12 -3.80
C TYR A 54 -4.08 -15.19 -2.97
N GLY A 55 -5.10 -14.40 -3.32
CA GLY A 55 -6.44 -14.50 -2.75
C GLY A 55 -6.63 -13.85 -1.38
N ARG A 56 -5.67 -13.05 -0.89
CA ARG A 56 -5.86 -12.25 0.33
C ARG A 56 -6.68 -10.99 0.02
N LYS A 57 -7.49 -10.57 0.99
CA LYS A 57 -8.02 -9.19 1.05
C LYS A 57 -7.08 -8.39 1.94
N VAL A 58 -6.45 -7.35 1.39
CA VAL A 58 -5.42 -6.56 2.06
C VAL A 58 -5.98 -5.19 2.38
N GLY A 59 -6.05 -4.82 3.65
CA GLY A 59 -6.34 -3.45 4.07
C GLY A 59 -5.05 -2.63 4.05
N ILE A 60 -5.05 -1.53 3.30
CA ILE A 60 -3.98 -0.54 3.31
C ILE A 60 -4.48 0.67 4.06
N VAL A 61 -3.72 1.12 5.05
CA VAL A 61 -3.98 2.35 5.80
C VAL A 61 -2.88 3.35 5.43
N ASP A 62 -3.28 4.46 4.83
CA ASP A 62 -2.43 5.60 4.54
C ASP A 62 -2.46 6.57 5.72
N ILE A 63 -1.31 6.73 6.36
CA ILE A 63 -1.09 7.59 7.52
C ILE A 63 -0.20 8.80 7.20
N ASP A 64 0.19 8.99 5.93
CA ASP A 64 0.97 10.16 5.51
C ASP A 64 0.04 11.35 5.24
N ILE A 65 -0.37 12.03 6.31
CA ILE A 65 -1.28 13.19 6.24
C ILE A 65 -0.73 14.37 5.43
N GLY A 66 0.59 14.41 5.17
CA GLY A 66 1.24 15.46 4.39
C GLY A 66 1.29 15.17 2.89
N GLN A 67 1.35 13.89 2.50
CA GLN A 67 1.45 13.43 1.10
C GLN A 67 0.52 12.23 0.84
N SER A 68 -0.72 12.31 1.33
CA SER A 68 -1.69 11.22 1.24
C SER A 68 -1.97 10.82 -0.22
N ASP A 69 -1.91 9.52 -0.48
CA ASP A 69 -2.23 8.88 -1.76
C ASP A 69 -3.71 8.42 -1.83
N LEU A 70 -4.36 8.21 -0.68
CA LEU A 70 -5.71 7.64 -0.59
C LEU A 70 -6.84 8.67 -0.35
N GLY A 71 -6.50 9.84 0.18
CA GLY A 71 -7.45 10.89 0.51
C GLY A 71 -6.92 12.29 0.20
N PRO A 72 -7.76 13.32 0.37
CA PRO A 72 -7.29 14.70 0.30
C PRO A 72 -6.23 14.97 1.39
N PRO A 73 -5.43 16.04 1.26
CA PRO A 73 -4.51 16.44 2.30
C PRO A 73 -5.18 16.50 3.67
N THR A 74 -4.43 16.22 4.75
CA THR A 74 -4.92 16.22 6.14
C THR A 74 -5.88 15.08 6.52
N THR A 75 -5.95 14.03 5.71
CA THR A 75 -6.75 12.84 6.02
C THR A 75 -5.88 11.60 6.15
N MET A 76 -6.34 10.64 6.96
CA MET A 76 -5.89 9.26 6.90
C MET A 76 -6.93 8.44 6.13
N GLY A 77 -6.46 7.61 5.21
CA GLY A 77 -7.33 6.81 4.34
C GLY A 77 -7.15 5.32 4.54
N MET A 78 -8.20 4.54 4.29
CA MET A 78 -8.10 3.08 4.17
C MET A 78 -8.69 2.62 2.84
N ALA A 79 -8.00 1.69 2.18
CA ALA A 79 -8.51 0.98 1.01
C ALA A 79 -8.35 -0.54 1.18
N LEU A 80 -9.32 -1.30 0.67
CA LEU A 80 -9.34 -2.74 0.67
C LEU A 80 -9.00 -3.28 -0.72
N ILE A 81 -7.81 -3.85 -0.84
CA ILE A 81 -7.29 -4.41 -2.09
C ILE A 81 -7.58 -5.91 -2.13
N ASN A 82 -8.32 -6.35 -3.14
CA ASN A 82 -8.67 -7.75 -3.38
C ASN A 82 -8.28 -8.28 -4.76
N LYS A 83 -7.65 -7.42 -5.57
CA LYS A 83 -7.07 -7.71 -6.88
C LYS A 83 -5.84 -6.82 -7.09
N PRO A 84 -4.90 -7.17 -7.98
CA PRO A 84 -3.75 -6.32 -8.27
C PRO A 84 -4.14 -4.98 -8.90
N ILE A 85 -3.40 -3.91 -8.57
CA ILE A 85 -3.68 -2.51 -8.89
C ILE A 85 -2.38 -1.79 -9.30
N ASN A 86 -2.44 -0.72 -10.11
CA ASN A 86 -1.23 0.02 -10.50
C ASN A 86 -0.94 1.20 -9.57
N SER A 87 -1.96 1.71 -8.89
CA SER A 87 -1.82 2.85 -7.97
C SER A 87 -2.93 2.84 -6.92
N LEU A 88 -2.59 3.28 -5.70
CA LEU A 88 -3.57 3.50 -4.63
C LEU A 88 -4.59 4.59 -5.00
N LYS A 89 -4.21 5.52 -5.89
CA LYS A 89 -5.08 6.60 -6.40
C LYS A 89 -6.24 6.09 -7.25
N GLU A 90 -6.21 4.83 -7.67
CA GLU A 90 -7.31 4.20 -8.42
C GLU A 90 -8.53 3.88 -7.53
N PHE A 91 -8.36 3.90 -6.20
CA PHE A 91 -9.43 3.57 -5.25
C PHE A 91 -10.07 4.81 -4.67
N SER A 92 -11.41 4.86 -4.72
CA SER A 92 -12.18 5.64 -3.75
C SER A 92 -11.93 5.01 -2.38
N THR A 93 -11.41 5.78 -1.43
CA THR A 93 -11.18 5.34 -0.07
C THR A 93 -12.42 4.68 0.52
N ASP A 94 -12.25 3.49 1.12
CA ASP A 94 -13.33 2.80 1.81
C ASP A 94 -13.68 3.52 3.12
N ASN A 95 -12.67 4.11 3.77
CA ASN A 95 -12.83 4.95 4.94
C ASN A 95 -11.85 6.12 4.92
N LEU A 96 -12.28 7.26 5.46
CA LEU A 96 -11.45 8.46 5.66
C LEU A 96 -11.63 8.99 7.08
N TYR A 97 -10.53 9.44 7.67
CA TYR A 97 -10.52 10.16 8.93
C TYR A 97 -9.86 11.51 8.74
N PHE A 98 -10.57 12.60 9.06
CA PHE A 98 -10.06 13.96 8.96
C PHE A 98 -9.22 14.30 10.19
N VAL A 99 -7.93 14.53 9.99
CA VAL A 99 -7.00 14.97 11.04
C VAL A 99 -6.98 16.49 11.12
N GLY A 100 -7.12 17.19 9.99
CA GLY A 100 -7.12 18.66 9.94
C GLY A 100 -5.74 19.29 10.11
N SER A 101 -4.68 18.49 10.00
CA SER A 101 -3.28 18.94 10.00
C SER A 101 -2.49 18.21 8.92
N THR A 102 -1.52 18.90 8.33
CA THR A 102 -0.52 18.32 7.41
C THR A 102 0.74 17.83 8.15
N SER A 103 0.80 18.05 9.47
CA SER A 103 1.88 17.59 10.34
C SER A 103 1.33 16.72 11.46
N PRO A 104 1.96 15.57 11.75
CA PRO A 104 1.53 14.70 12.86
C PRO A 104 1.88 15.30 14.23
N LEU A 105 2.70 16.36 14.27
CA LEU A 105 3.09 17.05 15.50
C LEU A 105 1.82 17.55 16.23
N ASN A 106 1.67 17.18 17.51
CA ASN A 106 0.54 17.50 18.40
C ASN A 106 -0.80 16.76 18.16
N TYR A 107 -0.84 15.77 17.26
CA TYR A 107 -2.06 14.98 17.01
C TYR A 107 -1.95 13.49 17.36
N PHE A 108 -0.73 12.96 17.49
CA PHE A 108 -0.48 11.52 17.70
C PHE A 108 0.31 11.20 18.99
N LEU A 109 0.45 12.16 19.90
CA LEU A 109 1.04 12.00 21.24
C LEU A 109 0.29 12.83 22.28
#